data_AF-A0A453NRV0-F1
#
_entry.id   AF-A0A453NRV0-F1
#
_cell.length_a   1.000
_cell.length_b   1.000
_cell.length_c   1.000
_cell.angle_alpha   90.00
_cell.angle_beta   90.00
_cell.angle_gamma   90.00
#
_symmetry.space_group_name_H-M   'P 1'
#
loop_
_entity.id
_entity.type
_entity.pdbx_description
1 polymer ?
#
loop_
_entity_poly.entity_id
_entity_poly.type
_entity_poly.pdbx_seq_one_letter_code
_entity_poly.pdbx_strand_id
1 'polypeptide(L)'
;PTGSEFGELLSLHKHVQMALPDQAATVIDQDLLKAESNGKGTEGGYHSSEDTRISCIVSILQVGISCSKETPTERIQIGDALRELQIIRDKFYAH
;
A
#
# COMPACT_ATOMS: atom_id res chain seq x y z
N PRO A 1 8.42 -14.33 -0.97
CA PRO A 1 9.75 -13.86 -0.52
C PRO A 1 9.77 -13.70 1.01
N THR A 2 10.08 -14.79 1.71
CA THR A 2 10.37 -14.84 3.15
C THR A 2 11.87 -15.08 3.32
N GLY A 3 12.67 -14.27 2.64
CA GLY A 3 14.13 -14.35 2.69
C GLY A 3 14.62 -13.75 4.00
N SER A 4 15.75 -14.28 4.50
CA SER A 4 16.44 -13.92 5.75
C SER A 4 16.89 -12.46 5.87
N GLU A 5 16.41 -11.57 4.99
CA GLU A 5 16.67 -10.13 4.97
C GLU A 5 15.93 -9.42 6.09
N PHE A 6 14.75 -9.93 6.45
CA PHE A 6 14.08 -9.58 7.69
C PHE A 6 14.66 -10.51 8.75
N GLY A 7 15.51 -9.98 9.64
CA GLY A 7 16.19 -10.77 10.67
C GLY A 7 15.23 -11.71 11.39
N GLU A 8 15.74 -12.82 11.94
CA GLU A 8 15.04 -14.06 12.36
C GLU A 8 13.73 -13.91 13.18
N LEU A 9 13.36 -12.70 13.62
CA LEU A 9 12.13 -12.38 14.36
C LEU A 9 11.03 -11.62 13.58
N LEU A 10 11.31 -11.01 12.42
CA LEU A 10 10.34 -10.17 11.71
C LEU A 10 9.95 -10.80 10.38
N SER A 11 8.66 -11.11 10.20
CA SER A 11 8.13 -11.45 8.88
C SER A 11 7.85 -10.16 8.09
N LEU A 12 7.86 -10.23 6.76
CA LEU A 12 7.47 -9.11 5.88
C LEU A 12 6.12 -8.50 6.32
N HIS A 13 5.15 -9.36 6.67
CA HIS A 13 3.86 -8.92 7.21
C HIS A 13 4.02 -8.04 8.44
N LYS A 14 4.79 -8.49 9.45
CA LYS A 14 5.01 -7.72 10.69
C LYS A 14 5.77 -6.43 10.41
N HIS A 15 6.78 -6.46 9.54
CA HIS A 15 7.54 -5.28 9.17
C HIS A 15 6.64 -4.20 8.55
N VAL A 16 5.84 -4.56 7.55
CA VAL A 16 4.90 -3.63 6.89
C VAL A 16 3.85 -3.14 7.90
N GLN A 17 3.26 -4.04 8.69
CA GLN A 17 2.23 -3.70 9.68
C GLN A 17 2.72 -2.67 10.71
N MET A 18 3.96 -2.78 11.18
CA MET A 18 4.54 -1.84 12.14
C MET A 18 4.90 -0.49 11.51
N ALA A 19 5.22 -0.46 10.22
CA ALA A 19 5.61 0.77 9.52
C ALA A 19 4.42 1.64 9.11
N LEU A 20 3.25 1.06 8.81
CA LEU A 20 2.12 1.81 8.25
C LEU A 20 1.61 3.01 9.09
N PRO A 21 1.56 2.98 10.44
CA PRO A 21 1.02 4.09 11.22
C PRO A 21 1.83 5.39 11.08
N ASP A 22 3.16 5.30 11.14
CA ASP A 22 4.05 6.48 11.28
C ASP A 22 5.13 6.57 10.19
N GLN A 23 5.40 5.47 9.48
CA GLN A 23 6.56 5.30 8.61
C GLN A 23 6.18 4.67 7.26
N ALA A 24 4.95 4.87 6.77
CA ALA A 24 4.50 4.29 5.51
C ALA A 24 5.45 4.58 4.34
N ALA A 25 5.98 5.81 4.25
CA ALA A 25 6.89 6.21 3.19
C ALA A 25 8.23 5.45 3.19
N THR A 26 8.64 4.84 4.32
CA THR A 26 9.93 4.13 4.42
C THR A 26 9.87 2.70 3.88
N VAL A 27 8.66 2.11 3.80
CA VAL A 27 8.43 0.76 3.28
C VAL A 27 7.86 0.75 1.86
N ILE A 28 7.45 1.92 1.35
CA ILE A 28 6.99 2.08 -0.02
C ILE A 28 8.21 2.22 -0.94
N ASP A 29 8.19 1.46 -2.02
CA ASP A 29 9.17 1.59 -3.10
C ASP A 29 9.11 3.02 -3.67
N GLN A 30 10.23 3.73 -3.60
CA GLN A 30 10.34 5.10 -4.04
C GLN A 30 10.07 5.25 -5.55
N ASP A 31 10.28 4.22 -6.35
CA ASP A 31 9.96 4.25 -7.77
C ASP A 31 8.45 4.28 -8.03
N LEU A 32 7.63 3.76 -7.10
CA LEU A 32 6.17 3.92 -7.15
C LEU A 32 5.74 5.37 -6.86
N LEU A 33 6.55 6.12 -6.12
CA LEU A 33 6.30 7.54 -5.82
C LEU A 33 6.77 8.45 -6.96
N LYS A 34 7.83 8.04 -7.68
CA LYS A 34 8.46 8.80 -8.78
C LYS A 34 7.71 8.78 -10.11
N ALA A 35 6.55 8.11 -10.24
CA ALA A 35 5.87 7.98 -11.53
C ALA A 35 5.67 9.35 -12.20
N GLU A 36 6.39 9.57 -13.30
CA GLU A 36 6.32 10.82 -14.05
C GLU A 36 4.90 10.99 -14.58
N SER A 37 4.39 12.22 -14.45
CA SER A 37 3.11 12.61 -15.03
C SER A 37 3.17 12.49 -16.55
N ASN A 38 2.81 11.33 -17.10
CA ASN A 38 2.49 11.18 -18.51
C ASN A 38 1.06 11.67 -18.82
N GLY A 39 0.51 12.57 -18.00
CA GLY A 39 -0.78 13.21 -18.20
C GLY A 39 -0.62 14.73 -18.22
N LYS A 40 -0.75 15.32 -19.41
CA LYS A 40 -1.00 16.76 -19.60
C LYS A 40 -2.06 17.25 -18.59
N GLY A 41 -1.70 18.18 -17.71
CA GLY A 41 -2.71 18.96 -16.99
C GLY A 41 -2.26 19.57 -15.67
N THR A 42 -1.97 20.87 -15.72
CA THR A 42 -2.07 21.86 -14.63
C THR A 42 -0.95 21.87 -13.59
N GLU A 43 -0.04 22.81 -13.82
CA GLU A 43 0.88 23.41 -12.86
C GLU A 43 0.09 23.83 -11.59
N GLY A 44 0.34 23.16 -10.46
CA GLY A 44 -0.25 23.57 -9.17
C GLY A 44 -0.27 22.55 -8.02
N GLY A 45 -0.01 21.26 -8.24
CA GLY A 45 -0.34 20.20 -7.27
C GLY A 45 0.76 19.18 -6.93
N TYR A 46 2.03 19.56 -6.88
CA TYR A 46 3.12 18.60 -6.63
C TYR A 46 2.99 17.83 -5.30
N HIS A 47 2.41 18.46 -4.26
CA HIS A 47 2.11 17.78 -2.99
C HIS A 47 0.87 16.88 -3.08
N SER A 48 -0.15 17.23 -3.87
CA SER A 48 -1.40 16.45 -3.92
C SER A 48 -1.24 15.12 -4.63
N SER A 49 -0.31 14.98 -5.59
CA SER A 49 -0.08 13.70 -6.29
C SER A 49 0.69 12.69 -5.45
N GLU A 50 1.70 13.10 -4.68
CA GLU A 50 2.50 12.18 -3.85
C GLU A 50 1.70 11.70 -2.64
N ASP A 51 1.07 12.61 -1.90
CA ASP A 51 0.24 12.25 -0.75
C ASP A 51 -0.93 11.32 -1.14
N THR A 52 -1.54 11.56 -2.30
CA THR A 52 -2.59 10.69 -2.85
C THR A 52 -2.05 9.30 -3.21
N ARG A 53 -0.83 9.20 -3.79
CA ARG A 53 -0.17 7.92 -4.06
C ARG A 53 0.18 7.18 -2.77
N ILE A 54 0.76 7.86 -1.79
CA ILE A 54 1.08 7.29 -0.48
C ILE A 54 -0.19 6.76 0.17
N SER A 55 -1.27 7.56 0.22
CA SER A 55 -2.56 7.16 0.80
C SER A 55 -3.17 5.93 0.11
N CYS A 56 -3.08 5.89 -1.23
CA CYS A 56 -3.54 4.74 -2.02
C CYS A 56 -2.73 3.48 -1.71
N ILE A 57 -1.39 3.59 -1.71
CA ILE A 57 -0.50 2.46 -1.43
C ILE A 57 -0.69 1.96 0.01
N VAL A 58 -0.83 2.85 0.99
CA VAL A 58 -1.14 2.49 2.38
C VAL A 58 -2.42 1.66 2.46
N SER A 59 -3.47 2.11 1.77
CA SER A 59 -4.75 1.39 1.74
C SER A 59 -4.62 -0.01 1.12
N ILE A 60 -3.83 -0.14 0.05
CA ILE A 60 -3.52 -1.44 -0.58
C ILE A 60 -2.74 -2.34 0.39
N LEU A 61 -1.75 -1.80 1.09
CA LEU A 61 -0.95 -2.56 2.06
C LEU A 61 -1.80 -3.04 3.24
N GLN A 62 -2.80 -2.28 3.70
CA GLN A 62 -3.75 -2.72 4.72
C GLN A 62 -4.58 -3.93 4.28
N VAL A 63 -5.03 -3.95 3.01
CA VAL A 63 -5.67 -5.15 2.42
C VAL A 63 -4.68 -6.31 2.35
N GLY A 64 -3.43 -6.04 1.91
CA GLY A 64 -2.36 -7.04 1.85
C GLY A 64 -2.05 -7.68 3.20
N ILE A 65 -1.98 -6.91 4.29
CA ILE A 65 -1.82 -7.39 5.66
C ILE A 65 -2.98 -8.32 6.03
N SER A 66 -4.22 -7.89 5.75
CA SER A 66 -5.41 -8.70 6.04
C SER A 66 -5.44 -10.03 5.26
N CYS A 67 -4.88 -10.06 4.05
CA CYS A 67 -4.77 -11.27 3.23
C CYS A 67 -3.62 -12.19 3.66
N SER A 68 -2.59 -11.66 4.32
CA SER A 68 -1.33 -12.37 4.59
C SER A 68 -1.12 -12.77 6.04
N LYS A 69 -2.18 -12.73 6.87
CA LYS A 69 -2.13 -13.29 8.23
C LYS A 69 -1.67 -14.75 8.23
N GLU A 70 -0.87 -15.12 9.22
CA GLU A 70 -0.29 -16.46 9.35
C GLU A 70 -1.41 -17.52 9.44
N THR A 71 -2.41 -17.28 10.30
CA THR A 71 -3.56 -18.16 10.46
C THR A 71 -4.53 -18.03 9.27
N PRO A 72 -4.82 -19.13 8.53
CA PRO A 72 -5.70 -19.07 7.36
C PRO A 72 -7.11 -18.56 7.65
N THR A 73 -7.68 -18.90 8.81
CA THR A 73 -9.05 -18.51 9.21
C THR A 73 -9.18 -17.03 9.58
N GLU A 74 -8.07 -16.33 9.83
CA GLU A 74 -8.07 -14.90 10.15
C GLU A 74 -7.94 -14.01 8.91
N ARG A 75 -7.63 -14.61 7.75
CA ARG A 75 -7.49 -13.91 6.48
C ARG A 75 -8.85 -13.44 6.00
N ILE A 76 -8.87 -12.23 5.45
CA ILE A 76 -10.06 -11.71 4.77
C ILE A 76 -10.46 -12.63 3.60
N GLN A 77 -11.75 -12.75 3.32
CA GLN A 77 -12.23 -13.50 2.16
C GLN A 77 -11.77 -12.81 0.86
N ILE A 78 -11.41 -13.61 -0.15
CA ILE A 78 -10.90 -13.07 -1.41
C ILE A 78 -11.90 -12.13 -2.12
N GLY A 79 -13.20 -12.40 -1.98
CA GLY A 79 -14.25 -11.54 -2.50
C GLY A 79 -14.33 -10.18 -1.80
N ASP A 80 -14.07 -10.14 -0.50
CA ASP A 80 -14.04 -8.90 0.27
C ASP A 80 -12.76 -8.11 -0.03
N ALA A 81 -11.60 -8.79 -0.13
CA ALA A 81 -10.35 -8.17 -0.57
C ALA A 81 -10.50 -7.51 -1.96
N LEU A 82 -11.13 -8.21 -2.91
CA LEU A 82 -11.40 -7.65 -4.24
C LEU A 82 -12.28 -6.40 -4.17
N ARG A 83 -13.32 -6.41 -3.33
CA ARG A 83 -14.22 -5.26 -3.15
C ARG A 83 -13.47 -4.06 -2.58
N GLU A 84 -12.65 -4.26 -1.55
CA GLU A 84 -11.84 -3.18 -0.97
C GLU A 84 -10.86 -2.59 -2.00
N LEU A 85 -10.19 -3.44 -2.78
CA LEU A 85 -9.27 -2.98 -3.84
C LEU A 85 -10.00 -2.19 -4.93
N GLN A 86 -11.23 -2.58 -5.30
CA GLN A 86 -12.06 -1.82 -6.25
C GLN A 86 -12.41 -0.45 -5.68
N ILE A 87 -12.79 -0.36 -4.40
CA ILE A 87 -13.08 0.91 -3.74
C ILE A 87 -11.85 1.82 -3.69
N ILE A 88 -10.67 1.27 -3.37
CA ILE A 88 -9.41 2.02 -3.34
C ILE A 88 -9.07 2.57 -4.72
N ARG A 89 -9.18 1.73 -5.77
CA ARG A 89 -8.97 2.13 -7.15
C ARG A 89 -9.91 3.27 -7.57
N ASP A 90 -11.20 3.14 -7.26
CA ASP A 90 -12.21 4.13 -7.67
C ASP A 90 -12.00 5.46 -6.95
N LYS A 91 -11.60 5.44 -5.66
CA LYS A 91 -11.19 6.64 -4.92
C LYS A 91 -9.95 7.31 -5.51
N PHE A 92 -8.98 6.52 -5.95
CA PHE A 92 -7.73 7.03 -6.54
C PHE A 92 -7.96 7.74 -7.87
N TYR A 93 -8.88 7.24 -8.73
CA TYR A 93 -9.22 7.89 -10.00
C TYR A 93 -10.25 9.03 -9.88
N ALA A 94 -10.93 9.15 -8.74
CA ALA A 94 -11.86 10.25 -8.46
C ALA A 94 -11.17 11.54 -8.00
N HIS A 95 -9.86 11.49 -7.72
CA HIS A 95 -8.99 12.64 -7.43
C HIS A 95 -8.26 13.06 -8.70
#